data_AF-A0A1F2Z6U5-F1
#
_entry.id   AF-A0A1F2Z6U5-F1
#
_cell.length_a   1.000
_cell.length_b   1.000
_cell.length_c   1.000
_cell.angle_alpha   90.00
_cell.angle_beta   90.00
_cell.angle_gamma   90.00
#
_symmetry.space_group_name_H-M   'P 1'
#
loop_
_entity.id
_entity.type
_entity.pdbx_description
1 polymer ?
#
loop_
_entity_poly.entity_id
_entity_poly.type
_entity_poly.pdbx_seq_one_letter_code
_entity_poly.pdbx_strand_id
1 'polypeptide(L)'
;MDPQFSHYALDHLPVRILVLDSHIPKKDYGILCEERKQWLTARLEEDRKKPTMIFLHHFPIDVQEPIFSTINLRNGNDLKQIISASPNVRGIYCGHYHHAGASVFGRALCWISPSTAPSHILEGDKCIGLNLTYPAYSVHEFINGNFMSQIVSVAPTLCP
;
A
#
# COMPACT_ATOMS: atom_id res chain seq x y z
N MET A 1 -17.92 -6.73 7.46
CA MET A 1 -17.55 -6.29 6.09
C MET A 1 -18.58 -5.29 5.66
N ASP A 2 -18.16 -4.22 5.01
CA ASP A 2 -19.07 -3.37 4.24
C ASP A 2 -19.59 -4.20 3.04
N PRO A 3 -20.91 -4.30 2.80
CA PRO A 3 -21.45 -5.13 1.72
C PRO A 3 -21.10 -4.60 0.32
N GLN A 4 -20.65 -3.35 0.17
CA GLN A 4 -20.34 -2.73 -1.12
C GLN A 4 -18.84 -2.68 -1.43
N PHE A 5 -17.98 -2.60 -0.41
CA PHE A 5 -16.53 -2.55 -0.57
C PHE A 5 -15.83 -3.62 0.23
N SER A 6 -14.68 -4.11 -0.25
CA SER A 6 -13.91 -5.13 0.47
C SER A 6 -13.09 -4.57 1.66
N HIS A 7 -13.60 -3.54 2.34
CA HIS A 7 -12.93 -2.89 3.48
C HIS A 7 -13.18 -3.67 4.77
N TYR A 8 -12.15 -3.81 5.59
CA TYR A 8 -12.28 -4.42 6.92
C TYR A 8 -11.17 -3.98 7.88
N ALA A 9 -11.42 -4.19 9.17
CA ALA A 9 -10.49 -3.89 10.25
C ALA A 9 -10.16 -5.16 11.05
N LEU A 10 -8.88 -5.32 11.40
CA LEU A 10 -8.44 -6.29 12.41
C LEU A 10 -8.00 -5.53 13.66
N ASP A 11 -8.73 -5.76 14.74
CA ASP A 11 -8.62 -4.93 15.94
C ASP A 11 -8.27 -5.68 17.23
N HIS A 12 -8.11 -6.99 17.16
CA HIS A 12 -7.76 -7.82 18.31
C HIS A 12 -6.23 -7.88 18.57
N LEU A 13 -5.42 -7.26 17.70
CA LEU A 13 -3.96 -7.22 17.81
C LEU A 13 -3.49 -5.96 18.55
N PRO A 14 -2.23 -5.92 19.04
CA PRO A 14 -1.63 -4.71 19.62
C PRO A 14 -1.56 -3.53 18.64
N VAL A 15 -1.58 -3.80 17.33
CA VAL A 15 -1.68 -2.83 16.24
C VAL A 15 -3.01 -3.04 15.51
N ARG A 16 -3.71 -1.95 15.16
CA ARG A 16 -4.90 -2.00 14.31
C ARG A 16 -4.47 -2.15 12.85
N ILE A 17 -5.09 -3.06 12.11
CA ILE A 17 -4.88 -3.20 10.67
C ILE A 17 -6.17 -2.79 9.96
N LEU A 18 -6.09 -1.81 9.08
CA LEU A 18 -7.18 -1.39 8.21
C LEU A 18 -6.85 -1.79 6.78
N VAL A 19 -7.75 -2.53 6.13
CA VAL A 19 -7.61 -2.92 4.73
C VAL A 19 -8.61 -2.11 3.92
N LEU A 20 -8.09 -1.33 2.96
CA LEU A 20 -8.85 -0.45 2.08
C LEU A 20 -8.88 -0.99 0.65
N ASP A 21 -10.08 -1.11 0.12
CA ASP A 21 -10.37 -1.32 -1.28
C ASP A 21 -10.29 0.00 -2.07
N SER A 22 -9.23 0.15 -2.85
CA SER A 22 -9.04 1.25 -3.80
C SER A 22 -9.44 0.88 -5.23
N HIS A 23 -9.96 -0.32 -5.48
CA HIS A 23 -10.29 -0.81 -6.80
C HIS A 23 -11.46 -0.04 -7.43
N ILE A 24 -11.37 0.10 -8.75
CA ILE A 24 -12.48 0.47 -9.62
C ILE A 24 -12.61 -0.60 -10.69
N PRO A 25 -13.79 -1.17 -10.90
CA PRO A 25 -14.01 -2.15 -11.95
C PRO A 25 -13.51 -1.67 -13.31
N LYS A 26 -12.71 -2.50 -13.99
CA LYS A 26 -12.16 -2.27 -15.33
C LYS A 26 -11.20 -1.08 -15.44
N LYS A 27 -10.60 -0.63 -14.33
CA LYS A 27 -9.56 0.40 -14.31
C LYS A 27 -8.31 -0.14 -13.62
N ASP A 28 -7.16 0.24 -14.16
CA ASP A 28 -5.86 -0.10 -13.57
C ASP A 28 -5.47 0.88 -12.45
N TYR A 29 -6.03 2.08 -12.45
CA TYR A 29 -5.85 3.05 -11.36
C TYR A 29 -6.87 2.86 -10.24
N GLY A 30 -6.52 3.34 -9.06
CA GLY A 30 -7.39 3.36 -7.89
C GLY A 30 -8.01 4.73 -7.62
N ILE A 31 -9.15 4.74 -6.92
CA ILE A 31 -9.72 5.95 -6.26
C ILE A 31 -10.38 5.52 -4.95
N LEU A 32 -10.27 6.35 -3.91
CA LEU A 32 -11.12 6.26 -2.72
C LEU A 32 -12.28 7.24 -2.84
N CYS A 33 -13.50 6.74 -3.05
CA CYS A 33 -14.69 7.60 -3.02
C CYS A 33 -14.97 8.15 -1.61
N GLU A 34 -15.90 9.09 -1.49
CA GLU A 34 -16.24 9.71 -0.20
C GLU A 34 -16.62 8.69 0.87
N GLU A 35 -17.42 7.68 0.53
CA GLU A 35 -17.82 6.63 1.48
C GLU A 35 -16.62 5.85 2.04
N ARG A 36 -15.67 5.49 1.17
CA ARG A 36 -14.42 4.83 1.57
C ARG A 36 -13.53 5.73 2.44
N LYS A 37 -13.47 7.03 2.14
CA LYS A 37 -12.73 8.03 2.94
C LYS A 37 -13.39 8.27 4.30
N GLN A 38 -14.72 8.32 4.36
CA GLN A 38 -15.49 8.45 5.59
C GLN A 38 -15.34 7.21 6.47
N TRP A 39 -15.40 6.01 5.87
CA TRP A 39 -15.14 4.76 6.58
C TRP A 39 -13.75 4.77 7.22
N LEU A 40 -12.71 5.12 6.44
CA LEU A 40 -11.34 5.19 6.95
C LEU A 40 -11.23 6.20 8.10
N THR A 41 -11.73 7.41 7.91
CA THR A 41 -11.69 8.46 8.94
C THR A 41 -12.40 7.99 10.21
N ALA A 42 -13.61 7.42 10.10
CA ALA A 42 -14.34 6.91 11.24
C ALA A 42 -13.56 5.82 12.00
N ARG A 43 -12.91 4.89 11.29
CA ARG A 43 -12.04 3.89 11.92
C ARG A 43 -10.81 4.52 12.57
N LEU A 44 -10.23 5.57 12.03
CA LEU A 44 -9.05 6.21 12.64
C LEU A 44 -9.41 7.02 13.91
N GLU A 45 -10.64 7.52 14.01
CA GLU A 45 -11.11 8.29 15.17
C GLU A 45 -11.53 7.44 16.38
N GLU A 46 -11.91 6.17 16.19
CA GLU A 46 -12.31 5.27 17.29
C GLU A 46 -11.26 5.13 18.38
N ASP A 47 -9.97 5.09 17.99
CA ASP A 47 -8.85 5.13 18.93
C ASP A 47 -7.64 5.81 18.29
N ARG A 48 -7.50 7.11 18.58
CA ARG A 48 -6.40 7.95 18.09
C ARG A 48 -5.03 7.62 18.72
N LYS A 49 -4.95 6.71 19.69
CA LYS A 49 -3.71 6.31 20.35
C LYS A 49 -3.19 4.95 19.88
N LYS A 50 -4.09 4.03 19.53
CA LYS A 50 -3.72 2.69 19.08
C LYS A 50 -2.95 2.72 17.76
N PRO A 51 -1.71 2.22 17.69
CA PRO A 51 -0.94 2.16 16.45
C PRO A 51 -1.75 1.51 15.33
N THR A 52 -1.80 2.15 14.16
CA THR A 52 -2.62 1.70 13.03
C THR A 52 -1.78 1.57 11.76
N MET A 53 -1.97 0.46 11.06
CA MET A 53 -1.40 0.15 9.76
C MET A 53 -2.51 0.08 8.71
N ILE A 54 -2.28 0.67 7.55
CA ILE A 54 -3.27 0.72 6.46
C ILE A 54 -2.73 -0.03 5.25
N PHE A 55 -3.52 -0.94 4.69
CA PHE A 55 -3.17 -1.70 3.49
C PHE A 55 -4.12 -1.34 2.36
N LEU A 56 -3.60 -1.14 1.15
CA LEU A 56 -4.38 -0.91 -0.06
C LEU A 56 -3.61 -1.37 -1.30
N HIS A 57 -4.30 -1.64 -2.41
CA HIS A 57 -3.62 -2.14 -3.61
C HIS A 57 -2.76 -1.06 -4.30
N HIS A 58 -3.40 0.03 -4.74
CA HIS A 58 -2.78 1.10 -5.52
C HIS A 58 -1.91 2.01 -4.64
N PHE A 59 -0.68 2.28 -5.07
CA PHE A 59 0.25 3.15 -4.34
C PHE A 59 -0.21 4.61 -4.36
N PRO A 60 -0.15 5.33 -3.20
CA PRO A 60 -0.71 6.68 -3.07
C PRO A 60 0.28 7.81 -3.34
N ILE A 61 1.47 7.50 -3.84
CA ILE A 61 2.53 8.46 -4.11
C ILE A 61 2.73 8.68 -5.60
N ASP A 62 3.26 9.85 -5.95
CA ASP A 62 3.76 10.11 -7.29
C ASP A 62 5.10 9.40 -7.50
N VAL A 63 5.29 8.85 -8.69
CA VAL A 63 6.51 8.17 -9.15
C VAL A 63 6.95 8.81 -10.47
N GLN A 64 8.25 8.78 -10.76
CA GLN A 64 8.81 9.53 -11.89
C GLN A 64 8.50 8.85 -13.24
N GLU A 65 8.35 7.54 -13.20
CA GLU A 65 8.11 6.66 -14.31
C GLU A 65 6.69 6.87 -14.88
N PRO A 66 6.56 7.41 -16.12
CA PRO A 66 5.26 7.78 -16.67
C PRO A 66 4.27 6.62 -16.82
N ILE A 67 4.76 5.40 -17.06
CA ILE A 67 3.90 4.23 -17.15
C ILE A 67 3.16 3.96 -15.84
N PHE A 68 3.81 4.19 -14.70
CA PHE A 68 3.24 3.92 -13.38
C PHE A 68 2.41 5.07 -12.84
N SER A 69 2.70 6.32 -13.23
CA SER A 69 1.89 7.47 -12.81
C SER A 69 0.42 7.41 -13.27
N THR A 70 0.12 6.60 -14.30
CA THR A 70 -1.26 6.45 -14.82
C THR A 70 -2.11 5.42 -14.08
N ILE A 71 -1.49 4.54 -13.29
CA ILE A 71 -2.12 3.40 -12.60
C ILE A 71 -2.07 3.52 -11.07
N ASN A 72 -1.57 4.64 -10.55
CA ASN A 72 -1.51 4.92 -9.12
C ASN A 72 -2.91 5.17 -8.51
N LEU A 73 -2.95 5.46 -7.20
CA LEU A 73 -4.15 5.99 -6.56
C LEU A 73 -4.31 7.47 -6.92
N ARG A 74 -5.28 7.80 -7.79
CA ARG A 74 -5.42 9.16 -8.36
C ARG A 74 -5.69 10.25 -7.34
N ASN A 75 -6.43 9.94 -6.28
CA ASN A 75 -6.70 10.87 -5.20
C ASN A 75 -5.84 10.59 -3.95
N GLY A 76 -4.57 10.22 -4.16
CA GLY A 76 -3.58 10.05 -3.09
C GLY A 76 -3.46 11.27 -2.18
N ASN A 77 -3.66 12.49 -2.69
CA ASN A 77 -3.65 13.71 -1.86
C ASN A 77 -4.77 13.73 -0.81
N ASP A 78 -5.97 13.24 -1.13
CA ASP A 78 -7.08 13.14 -0.16
C ASP A 78 -6.69 12.18 0.97
N LEU A 79 -6.12 11.02 0.62
CA LEU A 79 -5.62 10.06 1.60
C LEU A 79 -4.50 10.69 2.42
N LYS A 80 -3.57 11.43 1.80
CA LYS A 80 -2.47 12.11 2.50
C LYS A 80 -2.97 13.08 3.56
N GLN A 81 -4.06 13.80 3.30
CA GLN A 81 -4.67 14.70 4.28
C GLN A 81 -5.23 13.93 5.49
N ILE A 82 -6.00 12.86 5.26
CA ILE A 82 -6.54 12.00 6.35
C ILE A 82 -5.40 11.47 7.22
N ILE A 83 -4.33 10.97 6.59
CA ILE A 83 -3.19 10.38 7.29
C ILE A 83 -2.42 11.45 8.06
N SER A 84 -2.24 12.63 7.48
CA SER A 84 -1.65 13.80 8.15
C SER A 84 -2.51 14.30 9.30
N ALA A 85 -3.79 13.95 9.41
CA ALA A 85 -4.64 14.28 10.55
C ALA A 85 -4.66 13.20 11.65
N SER A 86 -4.22 11.97 11.33
CA SER A 86 -4.39 10.77 12.17
C SER A 86 -3.08 10.32 12.85
N PRO A 87 -2.81 10.69 14.13
CA PRO A 87 -1.50 10.49 14.77
C PRO A 87 -1.20 9.02 15.13
N ASN A 88 -2.23 8.19 15.15
CA ASN A 88 -2.14 6.74 15.34
C ASN A 88 -1.58 6.00 14.12
N VAL A 89 -1.65 6.58 12.92
CA VAL A 89 -1.19 5.89 11.71
C VAL A 89 0.34 5.84 11.68
N ARG A 90 0.88 4.63 11.59
CA ARG A 90 2.33 4.36 11.55
C ARG A 90 2.83 4.05 10.15
N GLY A 91 2.00 3.42 9.31
CA GLY A 91 2.38 3.10 7.95
C GLY A 91 1.20 2.78 7.04
N ILE A 92 1.47 2.95 5.75
CA ILE A 92 0.61 2.59 4.64
C ILE A 92 1.38 1.63 3.75
N TYR A 93 0.75 0.51 3.40
CA TYR A 93 1.37 -0.59 2.68
C TYR A 93 0.59 -0.85 1.41
N CYS A 94 1.30 -0.88 0.29
CA CYS A 94 0.69 -1.04 -1.01
C CYS A 94 1.52 -1.91 -1.95
N GLY A 95 0.92 -2.25 -3.08
CA GLY A 95 1.55 -3.01 -4.16
C GLY A 95 1.36 -2.27 -5.48
N HIS A 96 0.96 -3.01 -6.51
CA HIS A 96 0.64 -2.52 -7.86
C HIS A 96 1.81 -1.91 -8.66
N TYR A 97 2.81 -1.34 -8.00
CA TYR A 97 4.01 -0.80 -8.61
C TYR A 97 4.97 -1.90 -9.12
N HIS A 98 4.93 -3.09 -8.51
CA HIS A 98 5.82 -4.22 -8.82
C HIS A 98 7.32 -3.95 -8.64
N HIS A 99 7.67 -2.79 -8.07
CA HIS A 99 8.99 -2.45 -7.55
C HIS A 99 8.88 -2.18 -6.06
N ALA A 100 9.93 -2.52 -5.31
CA ALA A 100 10.02 -2.11 -3.92
C ALA A 100 10.28 -0.60 -3.85
N GLY A 101 9.60 0.07 -2.93
CA GLY A 101 9.75 1.50 -2.73
C GLY A 101 9.32 1.94 -1.35
N ALA A 102 9.86 3.06 -0.89
CA ALA A 102 9.47 3.67 0.37
C ALA A 102 9.47 5.19 0.25
N SER A 103 8.55 5.85 0.94
CA SER A 103 8.48 7.30 0.99
C SER A 103 7.81 7.75 2.30
N VAL A 104 7.93 9.04 2.62
CA VAL A 104 7.14 9.67 3.68
C VAL A 104 5.81 10.13 3.11
N PHE A 105 4.71 9.70 3.71
CA PHE A 105 3.36 10.01 3.28
C PHE A 105 2.55 10.65 4.41
N GLY A 106 2.43 11.98 4.34
CA GLY A 106 1.92 12.75 5.45
C GLY A 106 2.87 12.64 6.64
N ARG A 107 2.46 11.91 7.67
CA ARG A 107 3.28 11.60 8.86
C ARG A 107 3.69 10.14 8.99
N ALA A 108 3.27 9.28 8.06
CA ALA A 108 3.47 7.84 8.11
C ALA A 108 4.48 7.39 7.04
N LEU A 109 5.05 6.20 7.24
CA LEU A 109 5.77 5.51 6.18
C LEU A 109 4.77 5.07 5.10
N CYS A 110 5.05 5.34 3.82
CA CYS A 110 4.46 4.61 2.72
C CYS A 110 5.46 3.55 2.25
N TRP A 111 5.04 2.30 2.25
CA TRP A 111 5.83 1.16 1.82
C TRP A 111 5.14 0.49 0.63
N ILE A 112 5.91 0.25 -0.43
CA ILE A 112 5.48 -0.45 -1.62
C ILE A 112 6.18 -1.80 -1.64
N SER A 113 5.40 -2.88 -1.54
CA SER A 113 5.92 -4.24 -1.56
C SER A 113 6.38 -4.62 -2.98
N PRO A 114 7.49 -5.36 -3.12
CA PRO A 114 7.88 -5.93 -4.40
C PRO A 114 6.86 -6.97 -4.88
N SER A 115 7.02 -7.38 -6.14
CA SER A 115 6.23 -8.46 -6.74
C SER A 115 6.80 -9.83 -6.37
N THR A 116 5.91 -10.79 -6.08
CA THR A 116 6.26 -12.22 -5.97
C THR A 116 6.35 -12.90 -7.35
N ALA A 117 6.13 -12.17 -8.43
CA ALA A 117 6.12 -12.65 -9.82
C ALA A 117 6.92 -11.66 -10.70
N PRO A 118 6.49 -11.17 -11.89
CA PRO A 118 7.33 -10.25 -12.64
C PRO A 118 7.40 -8.86 -12.00
N SER A 119 8.60 -8.28 -12.00
CA SER A 119 8.81 -6.82 -11.97
C SER A 119 9.00 -6.28 -13.39
N HIS A 120 8.96 -4.97 -13.57
CA HIS A 120 9.14 -4.37 -14.90
C HIS A 120 10.63 -4.06 -15.15
N ILE A 121 11.07 -4.28 -16.39
CA ILE A 121 12.38 -3.82 -16.85
C ILE A 121 12.17 -2.47 -17.52
N LEU A 122 12.85 -1.45 -17.00
CA LEU A 122 12.74 -0.07 -17.50
C LEU A 122 14.01 0.33 -18.25
N GLU A 123 13.84 0.98 -19.39
CA GLU A 123 14.89 1.71 -20.10
C GLU A 123 14.41 3.16 -20.28
N GLY A 124 14.93 4.06 -19.44
CA GLY A 124 14.40 5.41 -19.33
C GLY A 124 12.93 5.39 -18.83
N ASP A 125 12.03 5.95 -19.63
CA ASP A 125 10.59 6.04 -19.35
C ASP A 125 9.77 4.87 -19.91
N LYS A 126 10.42 3.90 -20.59
CA LYS A 126 9.75 2.78 -21.26
C LYS A 126 9.88 1.49 -20.46
N CYS A 127 8.77 0.78 -20.32
CA CYS A 127 8.78 -0.63 -19.93
C CYS A 127 9.12 -1.49 -21.14
N ILE A 128 10.29 -2.11 -21.13
CA ILE A 128 10.82 -2.92 -22.24
C ILE A 128 10.63 -4.42 -22.05
N GLY A 129 10.17 -4.85 -20.87
CA GLY A 129 9.93 -6.25 -20.58
C GLY A 129 9.59 -6.52 -19.12
N LEU A 130 9.52 -7.81 -18.79
CA LEU A 130 9.28 -8.29 -17.45
C LEU A 130 10.52 -9.03 -16.93
N ASN A 131 10.89 -8.78 -15.68
CA ASN A 131 11.93 -9.51 -14.96
C ASN A 131 11.26 -10.55 -14.06
N LEU A 132 11.51 -11.83 -14.35
CA LEU A 132 10.95 -12.97 -13.62
C LEU A 132 11.92 -13.59 -12.60
N THR A 133 13.14 -13.05 -12.49
CA THR A 133 14.26 -13.73 -11.81
C THR A 133 14.43 -13.40 -10.33
N TYR A 134 13.71 -12.40 -9.80
CA TYR A 134 13.88 -11.94 -8.41
C TYR A 134 12.54 -11.70 -7.71
N PRO A 135 11.68 -12.73 -7.56
CA PRO A 135 10.48 -12.61 -6.76
C PRO A 135 10.85 -12.30 -5.31
N ALA A 136 10.11 -11.38 -4.69
CA ALA A 136 10.29 -11.03 -3.29
C ALA A 136 8.95 -10.65 -2.66
N TYR A 137 8.87 -10.69 -1.34
CA TYR A 137 7.72 -10.21 -0.59
C TYR A 137 8.18 -9.36 0.59
N SER A 138 7.25 -8.61 1.17
CA SER A 138 7.53 -7.85 2.40
C SER A 138 7.07 -8.61 3.63
N VAL A 139 7.91 -8.59 4.67
CA VAL A 139 7.53 -9.00 6.03
C VAL A 139 7.41 -7.74 6.88
N HIS A 140 6.32 -7.65 7.62
CA HIS A 140 5.97 -6.51 8.47
C HIS A 140 5.88 -6.97 9.91
N GLU A 141 6.73 -6.42 10.78
CA GLU A 141 6.84 -6.81 12.17
C GLU A 141 6.52 -5.63 13.08
N PHE A 142 5.69 -5.88 14.09
CA PHE A 142 5.38 -4.92 15.14
C PHE A 142 5.85 -5.47 16.48
N ILE A 143 6.98 -4.96 16.97
CA ILE A 143 7.66 -5.48 18.16
C ILE A 143 7.96 -4.31 19.10
N ASN A 144 7.48 -4.39 20.34
CA ASN A 144 7.71 -3.37 21.39
C ASN A 144 7.40 -1.92 20.96
N GLY A 145 6.31 -1.73 20.18
CA GLY A 145 5.91 -0.40 19.70
C GLY A 145 6.66 0.08 18.46
N ASN A 146 7.69 -0.65 18.00
CA ASN A 146 8.42 -0.36 16.78
C ASN A 146 7.85 -1.15 15.61
N PHE A 147 7.87 -0.52 14.45
CA PHE A 147 7.42 -1.13 13.22
C PHE A 147 8.61 -1.29 12.26
N MET A 148 8.80 -2.50 11.75
CA MET A 148 9.85 -2.83 10.78
C MET A 148 9.21 -3.45 9.53
N SER A 149 9.69 -3.03 8.37
CA SER A 149 9.40 -3.69 7.09
C SER A 149 10.70 -4.13 6.45
N GLN A 150 10.73 -5.38 6.01
CA GLN A 150 11.88 -5.95 5.34
C GLN A 150 11.44 -6.66 4.06
N ILE A 151 12.32 -6.68 3.08
CA ILE A 151 12.13 -7.43 1.85
C ILE A 151 12.79 -8.79 2.04
N VAL A 152 12.02 -9.84 1.80
CA VAL A 152 12.52 -11.22 1.78
C VAL A 152 12.53 -11.68 0.32
N SER A 153 13.71 -12.04 -0.16
CA SER A 153 13.86 -12.64 -1.48
C SER A 153 13.32 -14.06 -1.46
N VAL A 154 12.52 -14.41 -2.47
CA VAL A 154 12.09 -15.78 -2.69
C VAL A 154 13.17 -16.46 -3.53
N ALA A 155 13.66 -17.62 -3.07
CA ALA A 155 14.60 -18.40 -3.85
C ALA A 155 13.98 -18.68 -5.23
N PRO A 156 14.69 -18.48 -6.35
CA PRO A 156 14.17 -18.89 -7.64
C PRO A 156 13.91 -20.39 -7.57
N THR A 157 12.65 -20.79 -7.73
CA THR A 157 12.36 -22.16 -8.12
C THR A 157 13.03 -22.36 -9.46
N LEU A 158 14.17 -23.04 -9.49
CA LEU A 158 14.68 -23.65 -10.71
C LEU A 158 13.52 -24.49 -11.25
N CYS A 159 12.86 -24.04 -12.31
CA CYS A 159 12.06 -24.96 -13.11
C CYS A 159 13.04 -26.05 -13.57
N PRO A 160 12.79 -27.34 -13.25
CA PRO A 160 13.56 -28.43 -13.85
C PRO A 160 13.36 -28.47 -15.37
#